data_AF-A0A1G1M020-F1
#
_entry.id   AF-A0A1G1M020-F1
#
_cell.length_a   1.000
_cell.length_b   1.000
_cell.length_c   1.000
_cell.angle_alpha   90.00
_cell.angle_beta   90.00
_cell.angle_gamma   90.00
#
_symmetry.space_group_name_H-M   'P 1'
#
loop_
_entity.id
_entity.type
_entity.pdbx_description
1 polymer ?
#
loop_
_entity_poly.entity_id
_entity_poly.type
_entity_poly.pdbx_seq_one_letter_code
_entity_poly.pdbx_strand_id
1 'polypeptide(L)' 'MKAVVDADTCIGCGLCADTCPAIYRMEGDKAITITENVPADQEECAKKGA' A
#
# COMPACT_ATOMS: atom_id res chain seq x y z
N MET A 1 -1.40 -10.58 -6.81
CA MET A 1 -2.36 -10.51 -5.65
C MET A 1 -3.17 -9.21 -5.68
N LYS A 2 -4.29 -9.10 -4.93
CA LYS A 2 -4.98 -7.81 -4.70
C LYS A 2 -4.49 -7.14 -3.42
N ALA A 3 -3.95 -5.92 -3.54
CA ALA A 3 -3.60 -5.08 -2.40
C ALA A 3 -4.69 -4.02 -2.17
N VAL A 4 -5.11 -3.86 -0.92
CA VAL A 4 -6.12 -2.88 -0.50
C VAL A 4 -5.68 -2.32 0.84
N VAL A 5 -5.71 -0.99 0.98
CA VAL A 5 -5.56 -0.36 2.29
C VAL A 5 -6.94 -0.23 2.93
N ASP A 6 -7.06 -0.70 4.16
CA ASP A 6 -8.23 -0.48 4.98
C ASP A 6 -8.12 0.89 5.68
N ALA A 7 -8.97 1.83 5.29
CA ALA A 7 -8.89 3.21 5.78
C ALA A 7 -9.30 3.35 7.26
N ASP A 8 -10.10 2.43 7.79
CA ASP A 8 -10.53 2.42 9.18
C ASP A 8 -9.37 2.07 10.13
N THR A 9 -8.55 1.09 9.74
CA THR A 9 -7.37 0.65 10.50
C THR A 9 -6.11 1.45 10.17
N CYS A 10 -6.06 2.12 9.01
CA CYS A 10 -4.93 2.96 8.63
C CYS A 10 -4.75 4.12 9.61
N ILE A 11 -3.61 4.15 10.31
CA ILE A 11 -3.25 5.22 11.25
C ILE A 11 -2.48 6.38 10.60
N GLY A 12 -2.25 6.34 9.28
CA GLY A 12 -1.55 7.40 8.57
C GLY A 12 -0.02 7.45 8.79
N CYS A 13 0.61 6.34 9.20
CA CYS A 13 2.06 6.33 9.51
C CYS A 13 2.97 6.46 8.28
N GLY A 14 2.48 6.19 7.07
CA GLY A 14 3.25 6.30 5.82
C GLY A 14 4.22 5.16 5.53
N LEU A 15 4.39 4.18 6.42
CA LEU A 15 5.34 3.07 6.25
C LEU A 15 5.07 2.23 5.01
N CYS A 16 3.80 2.05 4.63
CA CYS A 16 3.42 1.31 3.43
C CYS A 16 3.95 2.00 2.15
N ALA A 17 3.82 3.32 2.06
CA ALA A 17 4.29 4.13 0.94
C ALA A 17 5.82 4.22 0.90
N ASP A 18 6.50 4.14 2.06
CA ASP A 18 7.96 4.09 2.12
C ASP A 18 8.50 2.71 1.70
N THR A 19 7.83 1.64 2.17
CA THR A 19 8.20 0.25 1.87
C THR A 19 7.91 -0.12 0.42
N CYS A 20 6.76 0.31 -0.11
CA CYS A 20 6.32 -0.04 -1.46
C CYS A 20 5.59 1.13 -2.15
N PRO A 21 6.30 2.20 -2.56
CA PRO A 21 5.70 3.39 -3.19
C PRO A 21 5.06 3.12 -4.55
N ALA A 22 5.34 1.98 -5.17
CA ALA A 22 4.73 1.56 -6.44
C ALA A 22 3.29 1.04 -6.25
N ILE A 23 2.95 0.56 -5.04
CA ILE A 23 1.64 -0.02 -4.72
C ILE A 23 0.86 0.87 -3.77
N TYR A 24 1.53 1.52 -2.81
CA TYR A 24 0.88 2.37 -1.80
C TYR A 24 1.27 3.83 -1.97
N ARG A 25 0.31 4.71 -1.77
CA ARG A 25 0.51 6.16 -1.74
C ARG A 25 -0.25 6.76 -0.56
N MET A 26 0.30 7.82 0.01
CA MET A 26 -0.43 8.63 0.99
C MET A 26 -1.31 9.66 0.28
N GLU A 27 -2.59 9.67 0.61
CA GLU A 27 -3.54 10.71 0.23
C GLU A 27 -4.06 11.37 1.52
N GLY A 28 -3.50 12.55 1.84
CA GLY A 28 -3.76 13.21 3.12
C GLY A 28 -3.25 12.37 4.28
N ASP A 29 -4.12 12.11 5.26
CA ASP A 29 -3.81 11.33 6.47
C ASP A 29 -3.98 9.80 6.30
N LYS A 30 -4.40 9.33 5.11
CA LYS A 30 -4.68 7.91 4.86
C LYS A 30 -3.86 7.38 3.70
N ALA A 31 -3.49 6.10 3.77
CA ALA A 31 -2.88 5.44 2.64
C ALA A 31 -3.95 4.88 1.69
N ILE A 32 -3.63 4.88 0.40
CA ILE A 32 -4.43 4.32 -0.69
C ILE A 32 -3.55 3.38 -1.52
N THR A 33 -4.17 2.40 -2.17
CA THR A 33 -3.48 1.59 -3.18
C THR A 33 -3.56 2.25 -4.55
N ILE A 34 -2.42 2.34 -5.23
CA ILE A 34 -2.29 2.91 -6.58
C ILE A 34 -2.80 1.91 -7.64
N THR A 35 -2.57 0.62 -7.39
CA THR A 35 -3.08 -0.47 -8.21
C THR A 35 -3.66 -1.56 -7.32
N GLU A 36 -4.85 -2.03 -7.70
CA GLU A 36 -5.46 -3.21 -7.08
C GLU A 36 -4.85 -4.52 -7.61
N ASN A 37 -4.17 -4.49 -8.76
CA ASN A 37 -3.53 -5.67 -9.32
C ASN A 37 -2.00 -5.55 -9.16
N VAL A 38 -1.48 -6.25 -8.16
CA VAL A 38 -0.04 -6.28 -7.88
C VAL A 38 0.63 -7.28 -8.83
N PRO A 39 1.56 -6.83 -9.69
CA PRO A 39 2.29 -7.71 -10.59
C PRO A 39 3.27 -8.59 -9.81
N ALA A 40 3.64 -9.75 -10.39
CA ALA A 40 4.44 -10.79 -9.72
C ALA A 40 5.77 -10.27 -9.15
N ASP A 41 6.38 -9.27 -9.80
CA ASP A 41 7.63 -8.64 -9.36
C ASP A 41 7.47 -7.77 -8.09
N GLN A 42 6.24 -7.36 -7.77
CA GLN A 42 5.94 -6.46 -6.65
C GLN A 42 5.13 -7.14 -5.53
N GLU A 43 4.80 -8.43 -5.65
CA GLU A 43 4.03 -9.15 -4.64
C GLU A 43 4.75 -9.19 -3.28
N GLU A 44 6.06 -9.39 -3.28
CA GLU A 44 6.89 -9.37 -2.06
C GLU A 44 6.89 -7.99 -1.38
N CYS A 45 6.97 -6.93 -2.18
CA CYS A 45 6.97 -5.55 -1.73
C CYS A 45 5.59 -5.16 -1.17
N ALA A 46 4.52 -5.52 -1.87
CA ALA A 46 3.15 -5.28 -1.44
C ALA A 46 2.83 -5.98 -0.11
N LYS A 47 3.29 -7.22 0.08
CA LYS A 47 3.08 -7.97 1.34
C LYS A 47 3.80 -7.35 2.54
N LYS A 48 4.98 -6.77 2.35
CA LYS A 48 5.75 -6.15 3.44
C LYS A 48 5.19 -4.80 3.88
N GLY A 49 4.50 -4.10 2.98
CA GLY A 49 3.89 -2.80 3.24
C GLY A 49 2.45 -2.84 3.74
N ALA A 50 1.80 -4.01 3.80
CA ALA A 50 0.41 -4.18 4.25
C ALA A 50 0.31 -4.40 5.76
#